data_AF-A0A317Z1X1-F1
#
_entry.id   AF-A0A317Z1X1-F1
#
_cell.length_a   1.000
_cell.length_b   1.000
_cell.length_c   1.000
_cell.angle_alpha   90.00
_cell.angle_beta   90.00
_cell.angle_gamma   90.00
#
_symmetry.space_group_name_H-M   'P 1'
#
loop_
_entity.id
_entity.type
_entity.pdbx_description
1 polymer ?
#
loop_
_entity_poly.entity_id
_entity_poly.type
_entity_poly.pdbx_seq_one_letter_code
_entity_poly.pdbx_strand_id
1 'polypeptide(L)'
;PNPHTTKVNISSILSHPAFKNAESKLTVAMGNRINNEPLLMDIAKTPHALIAGATGSGKSVSINSILISLLYRNHPEELRLLLIDPKMV
;
A
#
# COMPACT_ATOMS: atom_id res chain seq x y z
N PRO A 1 2.78 18.55 14.92
CA PRO A 1 1.79 17.45 14.90
C PRO A 1 0.40 18.03 15.22
N ASN A 2 -0.64 17.58 14.52
CA ASN A 2 -1.99 18.05 14.82
C ASN A 2 -2.41 17.55 16.21
N PRO A 3 -3.09 18.38 17.04
CA PRO A 3 -3.56 17.96 18.38
C PRO A 3 -4.49 16.74 18.31
N HIS A 4 -5.26 16.62 17.23
CA HIS A 4 -6.07 15.47 16.91
C HIS A 4 -5.62 14.87 15.58
N THR A 5 -5.12 13.64 15.61
CA THR A 5 -4.71 12.91 14.40
C THR A 5 -5.89 12.14 13.82
N THR A 6 -6.08 12.25 12.51
CA THR A 6 -7.07 11.45 11.79
C THR A 6 -6.42 10.18 11.26
N LYS A 7 -7.09 9.03 11.44
CA LYS A 7 -6.65 7.77 10.86
C LYS A 7 -6.87 7.79 9.35
N VAL A 8 -5.88 7.33 8.59
CA VAL A 8 -6.00 7.12 7.15
C VAL A 8 -6.50 5.69 6.91
N ASN A 9 -7.73 5.57 6.41
CA ASN A 9 -8.30 4.27 6.06
C ASN A 9 -7.89 3.88 4.64
N ILE A 10 -7.39 2.66 4.46
CA ILE A 10 -7.01 2.20 3.12
C ILE A 10 -8.21 2.18 2.16
N SER A 11 -9.41 1.85 2.66
CA SER A 11 -10.64 1.81 1.85
C SER A 11 -10.97 3.13 1.19
N SER A 12 -10.67 4.29 1.82
CA SER A 12 -10.90 5.59 1.21
C SER A 12 -9.95 5.83 0.03
N ILE A 13 -8.71 5.33 0.12
CA ILE A 13 -7.73 5.44 -0.97
C ILE A 13 -8.10 4.50 -2.12
N LEU A 14 -8.44 3.24 -1.81
CA LEU A 14 -8.82 2.24 -2.82
C LEU A 14 -10.09 2.66 -3.58
N SER A 15 -10.99 3.38 -2.92
CA SER A 15 -12.22 3.89 -3.54
C SER A 15 -12.01 5.15 -4.39
N HIS A 16 -10.87 5.82 -4.24
CA HIS A 16 -10.57 7.10 -4.88
C HIS A 16 -10.34 6.95 -6.40
N PRO A 17 -10.81 7.89 -7.24
CA PRO A 17 -10.61 7.82 -8.69
C PRO A 17 -9.15 7.67 -9.10
N ALA A 18 -8.22 8.33 -8.40
CA ALA A 18 -6.79 8.23 -8.69
C ALA A 18 -6.24 6.80 -8.61
N PHE A 19 -6.74 5.98 -7.68
CA PHE A 19 -6.32 4.58 -7.55
C PHE A 19 -7.03 3.68 -8.54
N LYS A 20 -8.36 3.85 -8.69
CA LYS A 20 -9.18 3.07 -9.62
C LYS A 20 -8.75 3.23 -11.08
N ASN A 21 -8.39 4.46 -11.46
CA ASN A 21 -8.00 4.81 -12.82
C ASN A 21 -6.48 4.72 -13.05
N ALA A 22 -5.70 4.23 -12.07
CA ALA A 22 -4.28 4.04 -12.27
C ALA A 22 -4.03 3.02 -13.38
N GLU A 23 -3.13 3.33 -14.32
CA GLU A 23 -2.87 2.46 -15.48
C GLU A 23 -2.10 1.19 -15.10
N SER A 24 -1.03 1.31 -14.30
CA SER A 24 -0.21 0.16 -13.91
C SER A 24 -0.96 -0.70 -12.91
N LYS A 25 -1.12 -1.99 -13.19
CA LYS A 25 -1.71 -2.99 -12.28
C LYS A 25 -0.91 -3.20 -10.99
N LEU A 26 0.34 -2.73 -10.96
CA LEU A 26 1.24 -2.77 -9.79
C LEU A 26 1.22 -1.47 -8.96
N THR A 27 0.28 -0.57 -9.23
CA THR A 27 0.03 0.61 -8.38
C THR A 27 -0.52 0.19 -7.01
N VAL A 28 0.09 0.70 -5.95
CA VAL A 28 -0.24 0.44 -4.56
C VAL A 28 -0.50 1.72 -3.76
N ALA A 29 -1.39 1.61 -2.77
CA ALA A 29 -1.71 2.70 -1.86
C ALA A 29 -0.72 2.75 -0.69
N MET A 30 -0.05 3.88 -0.51
CA MET A 30 0.95 4.10 0.54
C MET A 30 0.44 4.96 1.70
N GLY A 31 -0.69 5.65 1.53
CA GLY A 31 -1.29 6.52 2.53
C GLY A 31 -1.81 7.82 1.89
N ASN A 32 -1.84 8.89 2.68
CA ASN A 32 -2.18 10.23 2.21
C ASN A 32 -0.97 11.15 2.31
N ARG A 33 -0.89 12.11 1.38
CA ARG A 33 0.01 13.26 1.47
C ARG A 33 -0.48 14.25 2.53
N ILE A 34 0.35 15.25 2.83
CA ILE A 34 0.03 16.30 3.81
C ILE A 34 -1.24 17.10 3.42
N ASN A 35 -1.51 17.21 2.12
CA ASN A 35 -2.72 17.83 1.57
C ASN A 35 -3.92 16.87 1.46
N ASN A 36 -3.88 15.71 2.14
CA ASN A 36 -4.90 14.66 2.12
C ASN A 36 -5.14 13.93 0.78
N GLU A 37 -4.36 14.24 -0.26
CA GLU A 37 -4.42 13.50 -1.52
C GLU A 37 -3.81 12.11 -1.37
N PRO A 38 -4.35 11.08 -2.04
CA PRO A 38 -3.77 9.75 -2.05
C PRO A 38 -2.30 9.74 -2.48
N LEU A 39 -1.47 9.11 -1.67
CA LEU A 39 -0.10 8.77 -2.03
C LEU A 39 -0.10 7.37 -2.66
N LEU A 40 0.05 7.33 -3.98
CA LEU A 40 0.15 6.11 -4.77
C LEU A 40 1.59 5.89 -5.23
N MET A 41 2.00 4.64 -5.27
CA MET A 41 3.30 4.21 -5.79
C MET A 41 3.11 3.12 -6.82
N ASP A 42 3.85 3.17 -7.93
CA ASP A 42 3.88 2.10 -8.92
C ASP A 42 5.15 1.25 -8.74
N ILE A 43 4.98 0.00 -8.32
CA ILE A 43 6.11 -0.92 -8.08
C ILE A 43 6.85 -1.19 -9.39
N ALA A 44 6.20 -1.15 -10.56
CA ALA A 44 6.88 -1.37 -11.84
C ALA A 44 7.98 -0.32 -12.10
N LYS A 45 7.79 0.91 -11.59
CA LYS A 45 8.76 2.02 -11.71
C LYS A 45 9.84 1.99 -10.62
N THR A 46 9.59 1.23 -9.55
CA THR A 46 10.49 1.04 -8.41
C THR A 46 10.56 -0.46 -8.11
N PRO A 47 11.20 -1.24 -9.00
CA PRO A 47 11.04 -2.70 -9.03
C PRO A 47 11.54 -3.40 -7.76
N HIS A 48 12.34 -2.71 -6.96
CA HIS A 48 12.79 -3.16 -5.65
C HIS A 48 12.58 -2.05 -4.63
N ALA A 49 12.07 -2.42 -3.46
CA ALA A 49 11.83 -1.52 -2.34
C ALA A 49 12.34 -2.14 -1.04
N LEU A 50 12.88 -1.30 -0.16
CA LEU A 50 13.29 -1.68 1.20
C LEU A 50 12.36 -1.01 2.20
N ILE A 51 11.66 -1.81 3.01
CA ILE A 51 10.81 -1.31 4.10
C ILE A 51 11.46 -1.70 5.43
N ALA A 52 11.97 -0.70 6.15
CA ALA A 52 12.58 -0.86 7.46
C ALA A 52 11.81 -0.09 8.53
N GLY A 53 11.83 -0.58 9.77
CA GLY A 53 11.12 0.04 10.88
C GLY A 53 11.14 -0.81 12.15
N ALA A 54 11.19 -0.14 13.29
CA ALA A 54 11.12 -0.76 14.62
C ALA A 54 9.73 -1.37 14.89
N THR A 55 9.63 -2.18 15.95
CA THR A 55 8.33 -2.72 16.40
C THR A 55 7.37 -1.57 16.72
N GLY A 56 6.10 -1.69 16.29
CA GLY A 56 5.09 -0.66 16.50
C GLY A 56 5.13 0.51 15.51
N SER A 57 6.12 0.58 14.61
CA SER A 57 6.23 1.68 13.63
C SER A 57 5.26 1.58 12.44
N GLY A 58 4.43 0.54 12.40
CA GLY A 58 3.48 0.30 11.31
C GLY A 58 4.01 -0.49 10.12
N LYS A 59 5.24 -1.05 10.17
CA LYS A 59 5.83 -1.82 9.05
C LYS A 59 4.91 -2.93 8.51
N SER A 60 4.36 -3.78 9.38
CA SER A 60 3.45 -4.86 8.95
C SER A 60 2.16 -4.31 8.34
N VAL A 61 1.65 -3.18 8.84
CA VAL A 61 0.47 -2.50 8.29
C VAL A 61 0.75 -1.95 6.89
N SER A 62 1.94 -1.38 6.67
CA SER A 62 2.38 -0.92 5.35
C SER A 62 2.49 -2.07 4.35
N ILE A 63 3.10 -3.20 4.75
CA ILE A 63 3.19 -4.39 3.89
C ILE A 63 1.79 -4.90 3.53
N ASN A 64 0.89 -4.98 4.52
CA ASN A 64 -0.50 -5.39 4.25
C ASN A 64 -1.23 -4.42 3.32
N SER A 65 -0.93 -3.12 3.40
CA SER A 65 -1.52 -2.12 2.50
C SER A 65 -1.06 -2.31 1.05
N ILE A 66 0.21 -2.66 0.85
CA ILE A 66 0.77 -3.04 -0.45
C ILE A 66 0.06 -4.29 -0.97
N LEU A 67 -0.01 -5.35 -0.16
CA LEU A 67 -0.65 -6.61 -0.53
C LEU A 67 -2.13 -6.42 -0.91
N ILE A 68 -2.90 -5.73 -0.06
CA ILE A 68 -4.32 -5.45 -0.32
C ILE A 68 -4.48 -4.65 -1.61
N SER A 69 -3.62 -3.65 -1.86
CA SER A 69 -3.71 -2.85 -3.08
C SER A 69 -3.50 -3.69 -4.34
N LEU A 70 -2.55 -4.62 -4.32
CA LEU A 70 -2.29 -5.55 -5.42
C LEU A 70 -3.47 -6.51 -5.62
N LEU A 71 -3.94 -7.13 -4.54
CA LEU A 71 -5.08 -8.07 -4.59
C LEU A 71 -6.38 -7.40 -5.05
N TYR A 72 -6.59 -6.13 -4.73
CA TYR A 72 -7.80 -5.40 -5.12
C TYR A 72 -7.86 -5.08 -6.62
N ARG A 73 -6.72 -5.07 -7.31
CA ARG A 73 -6.61 -4.62 -8.72
C ARG A 73 -6.26 -5.72 -9.71
N ASN A 74 -5.86 -6.89 -9.24
CA ASN A 74 -5.34 -7.95 -10.10
C ASN A 74 -6.17 -9.23 -9.96
N HIS A 75 -6.42 -9.88 -11.10
CA HIS A 75 -6.91 -11.26 -11.10
C HIS A 75 -5.77 -12.21 -10.70
N PRO A 76 -6.04 -13.34 -10.01
CA PRO A 76 -5.01 -14.31 -9.62
C PRO A 76 -4.15 -14.87 -10.77
N GLU A 77 -4.67 -14.85 -12.00
CA GLU A 77 -3.93 -15.28 -13.19
C GLU A 77 -2.86 -14.27 -13.64
N GLU A 78 -3.01 -13.00 -13.26
CA GLU A 78 -2.15 -11.89 -13.67
C GLU A 78 -1.12 -11.51 -12.60
N LEU A 79 -1.39 -11.88 -11.35
CA LEU A 79 -0.52 -11.58 -10.20
C LEU A 79 -0.11 -12.87 -9.50
N ARG A 80 1.20 -13.10 -9.44
CA ARG A 80 1.80 -14.17 -8.62
C ARG A 80 2.58 -13.53 -7.48
N LEU A 81 2.35 -14.01 -6.27
CA LEU A 81 3.02 -13.53 -5.06
C LEU A 81 3.82 -14.66 -4.43
N LEU A 82 5.05 -14.37 -4.04
CA LEU A 82 5.85 -15.20 -3.14
C LEU A 82 6.01 -14.46 -1.83
N LEU A 83 5.34 -14.94 -0.78
CA LEU A 83 5.41 -14.37 0.55
C LEU A 83 6.34 -15.22 1.41
N ILE A 84 7.35 -14.58 1.99
CA ILE A 84 8.29 -15.23 2.90
C ILE A 84 8.18 -14.49 4.23
N ASP A 85 7.57 -15.15 5.23
CA ASP A 85 7.54 -14.67 6.61
C ASP A 85 8.38 -15.59 7.49
N PRO A 86 9.67 -15.27 7.72
CA PRO A 86 10.55 -16.12 8.52
C PRO A 86 10.19 -16.07 10.02
N LYS A 87 9.25 -15.21 10.43
CA LYS A 87 8.76 -15.12 11.81
C LYS A 87 7.31 -15.61 11.86
N MET A 88 7.12 -16.92 12.03
CA MET A 88 5.83 -17.46 12.46
C MET A 88 5.89 -17.78 13.96
N VAL A 89 5.62 -16.77 14.80
CA VAL A 89 5.42 -16.92 16.26
C VAL A 89 4.36 -15.94 16.72
#